data_AF-A0A5C7WXR9-F1
#
_entry.id   AF-A0A5C7WXR9-F1
#
_cell.length_a   1.000
_cell.length_b   1.000
_cell.length_c   1.000
_cell.angle_alpha   90.00
_cell.angle_beta   90.00
_cell.angle_gamma   90.00
#
_symmetry.space_group_name_H-M   'P 1'
#
loop_
_entity.id
_entity.type
_entity.pdbx_description
1 polymer ?
#
loop_
_entity_poly.entity_id
_entity_poly.type
_entity_poly.pdbx_seq_one_letter_code
_entity_poly.pdbx_strand_id
1 'polypeptide(L)'
;CHRDDNLRDRGPDEIPKLMRAALIAEGVSPDAITIVEKENEALDAALSQAQPDDLVLFFCEAITRGWKQIVHFTPNFPATGPEPTAKRLAASDFDVPDGFVLASDDRGVLIVPASDGEP
;
A
#
# COMPACT_ATOMS: atom_id res chain seq x y z
N CYS A 1 2.65 -12.23 -4.89
CA CYS A 1 1.71 -12.69 -5.94
C CYS A 1 0.98 -13.93 -5.44
N HIS A 2 -0.36 -13.95 -5.53
CA HIS A 2 -1.24 -15.04 -5.09
C HIS A 2 -2.09 -15.56 -6.25
N ARG A 3 -2.79 -16.68 -6.03
CA ARG A 3 -3.79 -17.25 -6.93
C ARG A 3 -5.20 -16.92 -6.46
N ASP A 4 -6.16 -17.07 -7.37
CA ASP A 4 -7.60 -17.07 -7.07
C ASP A 4 -7.98 -18.30 -6.23
N ASP A 5 -8.99 -18.17 -5.35
CA ASP A 5 -9.55 -19.31 -4.62
C ASP A 5 -10.12 -20.36 -5.59
N ASN A 6 -10.74 -19.89 -6.68
CA ASN A 6 -11.15 -20.75 -7.79
C ASN A 6 -10.05 -20.83 -8.86
N LEU A 7 -9.41 -21.99 -8.94
CA LEU A 7 -8.31 -22.24 -9.88
C LEU A 7 -8.74 -22.28 -11.35
N ARG A 8 -10.04 -22.47 -11.66
CA ARG A 8 -10.56 -22.59 -13.04
C ARG A 8 -9.74 -23.57 -13.88
N ASP A 9 -9.54 -24.76 -13.34
CA ASP A 9 -8.76 -25.88 -13.92
C ASP A 9 -7.25 -25.63 -14.10
N ARG A 10 -6.73 -24.48 -13.63
CA ARG A 10 -5.28 -24.20 -13.65
C ARG A 10 -4.54 -24.91 -12.53
N GLY A 11 -3.23 -25.06 -12.72
CA GLY A 11 -2.34 -25.53 -11.66
C GLY A 11 -2.34 -24.60 -10.43
N PRO A 12 -2.03 -25.15 -9.24
CA PRO A 12 -2.09 -24.39 -7.98
C PRO A 12 -1.10 -23.22 -7.92
N ASP A 13 -0.06 -23.20 -8.75
CA ASP A 13 0.96 -22.14 -8.77
C ASP A 13 1.19 -21.56 -10.17
N GLU A 14 0.33 -21.91 -11.13
CA GLU A 14 0.49 -21.57 -12.55
C GLU A 14 0.48 -20.06 -12.76
N ILE A 15 -0.56 -19.38 -12.26
CA ILE A 15 -0.70 -17.92 -12.39
C ILE A 15 0.41 -17.17 -11.62
N PRO A 16 0.70 -17.50 -10.34
CA PRO A 16 1.82 -16.86 -9.64
C PRO A 16 3.16 -17.00 -10.35
N LYS A 17 3.46 -18.17 -10.93
CA LYS A 17 4.69 -18.40 -11.69
C LYS A 17 4.70 -17.61 -13.00
N LEU A 18 3.58 -17.54 -13.70
CA LEU A 18 3.45 -16.75 -14.93
C LEU A 18 3.69 -15.26 -14.66
N MET A 19 3.07 -14.71 -13.61
CA MET A 19 3.28 -13.31 -13.20
C MET A 19 4.73 -13.03 -12.80
N ARG A 20 5.35 -13.94 -12.03
CA ARG A 20 6.78 -13.83 -11.67
C ARG A 20 7.67 -13.82 -12.91
N ALA A 21 7.43 -14.70 -13.88
CA ALA A 21 8.20 -14.75 -15.11
C ALA A 21 8.08 -13.44 -15.90
N ALA A 22 6.87 -12.88 -16.01
CA ALA A 22 6.63 -11.59 -16.67
C ALA A 22 7.36 -10.43 -15.97
N LEU A 23 7.29 -10.34 -14.64
CA LEU A 23 7.98 -9.30 -13.87
C LEU A 23 9.51 -9.36 -14.07
N ILE A 24 10.08 -10.57 -14.06
CA ILE A 24 11.53 -10.76 -14.31
C ILE A 24 11.88 -10.35 -15.74
N ALA A 25 11.05 -10.68 -16.73
CA ALA A 25 11.27 -10.30 -18.12
C ALA A 25 11.28 -8.77 -18.31
N GLU A 26 10.47 -8.04 -17.52
CA GLU A 26 10.43 -6.58 -17.47
C GLU A 26 11.52 -5.96 -16.55
N GLY A 27 12.46 -6.75 -16.05
CA GLY A 27 13.62 -6.27 -15.31
C GLY A 27 13.44 -6.12 -13.79
N VAL A 28 12.33 -6.61 -13.23
CA VAL A 28 12.16 -6.66 -11.77
C VAL A 28 13.10 -7.71 -11.18
N SER A 29 13.90 -7.31 -10.18
CA SER A 29 14.80 -8.23 -9.48
C SER A 29 14.03 -9.41 -8.88
N PRO A 30 14.51 -10.67 -9.05
CA PRO A 30 13.90 -11.83 -8.41
C PRO A 30 13.74 -11.70 -6.89
N ASP A 31 14.66 -10.99 -6.23
CA ASP A 31 14.65 -10.79 -4.77
C ASP A 31 13.58 -9.78 -4.32
N ALA A 32 13.03 -8.99 -5.26
CA ALA A 32 11.90 -8.11 -5.04
C ALA A 32 10.54 -8.81 -5.28
N ILE A 33 10.53 -10.11 -5.61
CA ILE A 33 9.31 -10.85 -5.95
C ILE A 33 9.08 -11.99 -4.95
N THR A 34 8.06 -11.81 -4.12
CA THR A 34 7.59 -12.86 -3.19
C THR A 34 6.29 -13.48 -3.71
N ILE A 35 6.27 -14.82 -3.81
CA ILE A 35 5.06 -15.59 -4.11
C ILE A 35 4.51 -16.12 -2.79
N VAL A 36 3.25 -15.77 -2.50
CA VAL A 36 2.46 -16.34 -1.40
C VAL A 36 1.15 -16.76 -2.06
N GLU A 37 0.94 -18.06 -2.22
CA GLU A 37 -0.07 -18.58 -3.14
C GLU A 37 -1.49 -18.24 -2.72
N LYS A 38 -1.82 -18.29 -1.43
CA LYS A 38 -3.17 -18.05 -0.94
C LYS A 38 -3.41 -16.57 -0.70
N GLU A 39 -4.56 -16.06 -1.13
CA GLU A 39 -4.91 -14.65 -1.05
C GLU A 39 -4.80 -14.08 0.38
N ASN A 40 -5.36 -14.75 1.37
CA ASN A 40 -5.38 -14.28 2.76
C ASN A 40 -3.97 -14.21 3.37
N GLU A 41 -3.13 -15.20 3.08
CA GLU A 41 -1.73 -15.24 3.52
C GLU A 41 -0.91 -14.18 2.78
N ALA A 42 -1.20 -13.92 1.50
CA ALA A 42 -0.52 -12.90 0.71
C ALA A 42 -0.87 -11.48 1.18
N LEU A 43 -2.14 -11.25 1.52
CA LEU A 43 -2.57 -9.98 2.11
C LEU A 43 -1.92 -9.77 3.49
N ASP A 44 -1.86 -10.82 4.31
CA ASP A 44 -1.19 -10.77 5.62
C ASP A 44 0.29 -10.42 5.49
N ALA A 45 0.97 -11.08 4.56
CA ALA A 45 2.38 -10.83 4.27
C ALA A 45 2.61 -9.39 3.77
N ALA A 46 1.73 -8.87 2.90
CA ALA A 46 1.84 -7.50 2.38
C ALA A 46 1.62 -6.47 3.49
N LEU A 47 0.58 -6.62 4.31
CA LEU A 47 0.28 -5.72 5.42
C LEU A 47 1.39 -5.73 6.49
N SER A 48 1.92 -6.91 6.82
CA SER A 48 2.97 -7.07 7.82
C SER A 48 4.34 -6.55 7.38
N GLN A 49 4.61 -6.52 6.07
CA GLN A 49 5.86 -5.99 5.51
C GLN A 49 5.81 -4.46 5.33
N ALA A 50 4.62 -3.91 5.07
CA ALA A 50 4.45 -2.49 4.84
C ALA A 50 4.99 -1.66 6.01
N GLN A 51 5.72 -0.61 5.68
CA GLN A 51 6.20 0.40 6.61
C GLN A 51 5.32 1.65 6.52
N PRO A 52 5.44 2.59 7.48
CA PRO A 52 4.76 3.86 7.34
C PRO A 52 5.13 4.52 6.00
N ASP A 53 4.12 5.10 5.35
CA ASP A 53 4.21 5.76 4.04
C ASP A 53 4.35 4.84 2.82
N ASP A 54 4.32 3.52 2.99
CA ASP A 54 4.20 2.61 1.86
C ASP A 54 2.78 2.63 1.25
N LEU A 55 2.71 2.54 -0.07
CA LEU A 55 1.46 2.27 -0.79
C LEU A 55 1.32 0.76 -1.04
N VAL A 56 0.30 0.13 -0.45
CA VAL A 56 -0.05 -1.25 -0.74
C VAL A 56 -1.17 -1.31 -1.77
N LEU A 57 -0.86 -1.82 -2.97
CA LEU A 57 -1.85 -2.16 -4.00
C LEU A 57 -2.12 -3.67 -3.97
N PHE A 58 -3.37 -4.05 -3.74
CA PHE A 58 -3.77 -5.46 -3.64
C PHE A 58 -4.99 -5.76 -4.52
N PHE A 59 -4.83 -6.70 -5.45
CA PHE A 59 -5.91 -7.17 -6.32
C PHE A 59 -6.57 -8.40 -5.69
N CYS A 60 -7.77 -8.25 -5.13
CA CYS A 60 -8.48 -9.34 -4.44
C CYS A 60 -9.63 -9.94 -5.25
N GLU A 61 -9.89 -11.23 -5.04
CA GLU A 61 -11.11 -11.92 -5.47
C GLU A 61 -12.19 -11.81 -4.38
N ALA A 62 -11.84 -12.12 -3.12
CA ALA A 62 -12.81 -12.14 -2.03
C ALA A 62 -12.85 -10.82 -1.24
N ILE A 63 -13.42 -9.78 -1.86
CA ILE A 63 -13.48 -8.40 -1.34
C ILE A 63 -13.86 -8.34 0.14
N THR A 64 -14.96 -8.99 0.55
CA THR A 64 -15.45 -8.93 1.94
C THR A 64 -14.46 -9.52 2.94
N ARG A 65 -13.76 -10.60 2.58
CA ARG A 65 -12.78 -11.26 3.44
C ARG A 65 -11.52 -10.40 3.55
N GLY A 66 -11.00 -9.93 2.42
CA GLY A 66 -9.84 -9.05 2.37
C GLY A 66 -10.08 -7.74 3.13
N TRP A 67 -11.25 -7.12 2.94
CA TRP A 67 -11.61 -5.91 3.67
C TRP A 67 -11.65 -6.12 5.18
N LYS A 68 -12.25 -7.22 5.66
CA LYS A 68 -12.22 -7.56 7.09
C LYS A 68 -10.80 -7.70 7.63
N GLN A 69 -9.90 -8.31 6.87
CA GLN A 69 -8.51 -8.45 7.27
C GLN A 69 -7.81 -7.09 7.38
N ILE A 70 -8.02 -6.19 6.39
CA ILE A 70 -7.44 -4.84 6.39
C ILE A 70 -7.92 -4.02 7.58
N VAL A 71 -9.24 -3.96 7.83
CA VAL A 71 -9.77 -3.09 8.89
C VAL A 71 -9.52 -3.58 10.31
N HIS A 72 -9.20 -4.86 10.49
CA HIS A 72 -8.80 -5.43 11.79
C HIS A 72 -7.28 -5.58 11.94
N PHE A 73 -6.51 -5.23 10.92
CA PHE A 73 -5.06 -5.27 10.98
C PHE A 73 -4.56 -4.11 11.85
N THR A 74 -3.77 -4.44 12.88
CA THR A 74 -3.08 -3.47 13.71
C THR A 74 -1.60 -3.45 13.30
N PRO A 75 -1.12 -2.39 12.61
CA PRO A 75 0.27 -2.31 12.23
C PRO A 75 1.17 -2.24 13.48
N ASN A 76 2.29 -2.95 13.43
CA ASN A 76 3.32 -2.88 14.46
C ASN A 76 4.55 -2.15 13.91
N PHE A 77 4.46 -0.82 13.85
CA PHE A 77 5.57 0.01 13.41
C PHE A 77 6.56 0.23 14.57
N PRO A 78 7.88 0.13 14.34
CA PRO A 78 8.86 0.51 15.35
C PRO A 78 8.69 1.98 15.77
N ALA A 79 8.88 2.27 17.06
CA ALA A 79 8.60 3.58 17.67
C ALA A 79 9.42 4.75 17.06
N THR A 80 10.52 4.46 16.36
CA THR A 80 11.22 5.44 15.53
C THR A 80 10.49 5.54 14.20
N GLY A 81 9.33 6.21 14.22
CA GLY A 81 8.60 6.51 13.00
C GLY A 81 9.45 7.36 12.05
N PRO A 82 9.25 7.24 10.73
CA PRO A 82 9.88 8.15 9.78
C PRO A 82 9.51 9.61 10.11
N GLU A 83 10.29 10.57 9.61
CA GLU A 83 9.97 12.00 9.75
C GLU A 83 8.50 12.25 9.41
N PRO A 84 7.77 13.11 10.14
CA PRO A 84 6.35 13.34 9.87
C PRO A 84 6.08 13.63 8.40
N THR A 85 5.03 13.04 7.82
CA THR A 85 4.67 13.23 6.41
C THR A 85 4.55 14.72 6.05
N ALA A 86 4.09 15.55 6.99
CA ALA A 86 4.05 17.02 6.84
C ALA A 86 5.43 17.64 6.59
N LYS A 87 6.48 17.14 7.23
CA LYS A 87 7.86 17.62 7.07
C LYS A 87 8.45 17.17 5.72
N ARG A 88 8.10 15.97 5.26
CA ARG A 88 8.47 15.46 3.94
C ARG A 88 7.74 16.17 2.80
N LEU A 89 6.46 16.52 2.99
CA LEU A 89 5.70 17.32 2.02
C LEU A 89 6.18 18.78 1.99
N ALA A 90 6.53 19.35 3.14
CA ALA A 90 7.17 20.67 3.20
C ALA A 90 8.57 20.68 2.54
N ALA A 91 9.21 19.52 2.43
CA ALA A 91 10.50 19.34 1.75
C ALA A 91 10.35 18.86 0.30
N SER A 92 9.13 18.59 -0.19
CA SER A 92 8.90 18.20 -1.58
C SER A 92 8.63 19.44 -2.44
N ASP A 93 8.92 19.35 -3.74
CA ASP A 93 8.55 20.36 -4.75
C ASP A 93 7.04 20.29 -5.09
N PHE A 94 6.20 19.85 -4.14
CA PHE A 94 4.77 19.72 -4.37
C PHE A 94 4.12 21.10 -4.41
N ASP A 95 3.69 21.50 -5.60
CA ASP A 95 3.07 22.79 -5.84
C ASP A 95 1.63 22.81 -5.31
N VAL A 96 1.41 23.55 -4.22
CA VAL A 96 0.07 23.74 -3.63
C VAL A 96 -0.63 24.85 -4.40
N PRO A 97 -1.81 24.61 -4.98
CA PRO A 97 -2.52 25.63 -5.76
C PRO A 97 -2.80 26.90 -4.95
N ASP A 98 -2.80 28.05 -5.63
CA ASP A 98 -3.17 29.34 -5.04
C ASP A 98 -4.52 29.26 -4.29
N GLY A 99 -4.56 29.83 -3.08
CA GLY A 99 -5.74 29.80 -2.21
C GLY A 99 -5.88 28.53 -1.35
N PHE A 100 -4.89 27.63 -1.39
CA PHE A 100 -4.83 26.44 -0.52
C PHE A 100 -3.55 26.40 0.30
N VAL A 101 -3.60 25.70 1.43
CA VAL A 101 -2.46 25.45 2.33
C VAL A 101 -2.43 23.98 2.73
N LEU A 102 -1.24 23.50 3.11
CA LEU A 102 -1.10 22.20 3.75
C LEU A 102 -1.41 22.33 5.24
N ALA A 103 -2.35 21.52 5.73
CA ALA A 103 -2.64 21.33 7.15
C ALA A 103 -2.29 19.90 7.55
N SER A 104 -1.96 19.68 8.82
CA SER A 104 -1.74 18.33 9.37
C SER A 104 -2.61 18.12 10.60
N ASP A 105 -3.32 17.00 10.65
CA ASP A 105 -4.08 16.54 11.81
C ASP A 105 -3.72 15.08 12.16
N ASP A 106 -4.41 14.49 13.14
CA ASP A 106 -4.21 13.10 13.57
C ASP A 106 -4.48 12.05 12.46
N ARG A 107 -5.07 12.46 11.34
CA ARG A 107 -5.37 11.61 10.17
C ARG A 107 -4.37 11.82 9.03
N GLY A 108 -3.43 12.76 9.14
CA GLY A 108 -2.36 12.98 8.18
C GLY A 108 -2.29 14.41 7.64
N VAL A 109 -1.80 14.55 6.41
CA VAL A 109 -1.62 15.85 5.73
C VAL A 109 -2.76 16.09 4.75
N LEU A 110 -3.32 17.29 4.77
CA LEU A 110 -4.51 17.70 4.03
C LEU A 110 -4.18 18.97 3.22
N ILE A 111 -4.73 19.09 2.02
CA ILE A 111 -4.78 20.36 1.29
C ILE A 111 -6.11 21.01 1.64
N VAL A 112 -6.08 22.16 2.32
CA VAL A 112 -7.27 22.88 2.79
C VAL A 112 -7.28 24.30 2.21
N PRO A 113 -8.44 24.94 2.03
CA PRO A 113 -8.49 26.36 1.68
C PRO A 113 -7.67 27.17 2.68
N ALA A 114 -6.89 28.14 2.19
CA ALA A 114 -6.28 29.13 3.05
C ALA A 114 -7.42 29.86 3.76
N SER A 115 -7.51 29.72 5.09
CA SER A 115 -8.49 30.50 5.84
C SER A 115 -8.13 31.97 5.69
N ASP A 116 -9.06 32.79 5.20
CA ASP A 116 -8.98 34.24 5.31
C ASP A 116 -8.85 34.54 6.80
N GLY A 117 -7.67 34.96 7.23
CA GLY A 117 -7.41 35.24 8.62
C GLY A 117 -8.36 36.33 9.10
N GLU A 118 -9.24 36.00 10.04
CA GLU A 118 -9.79 36.97 10.97
C GLU A 118 -9.72 36.40 12.41
N PRO A 119 -9.49 37.28 13.39
CA PRO A 119 -8.91 36.97 14.70
C PRO A 119 -9.78 36.12 15.63
#